data_AF-A0A0B7FGR4-F1
#
_entry.id   AF-A0A0B7FGR4-F1
#
_cell.length_a   1.000
_cell.length_b   1.000
_cell.length_c   1.000
_cell.angle_alpha   90.00
_cell.angle_beta   90.00
_cell.angle_gamma   90.00
#
_symmetry.space_group_name_H-M   'P 1'
#
loop_
_entity.id
_entity.type
_entity.pdbx_description
1 polymer ?
#
loop_
_entity_poly.entity_id
_entity_poly.type
_entity_poly.pdbx_seq_one_letter_code
_entity_poly.pdbx_strand_id
1 'polypeptide(L)'
;MKFCLFTFISVWLTASVAAQQPVWAQCGDYYQCQPGAAQTPPTISTSTTQASTPTATSSAPSASGTQIRAVQDPVYHLYLQNSGGTPVLASESTSGRFVINGSIALVSGSSKLYLNINASTTSYKSLTFGSTASTLNWGLEGDTIITTNASPYGRQLNFLACTTSATGSYQVYLQTGNDMPSGTTCSTITLHLPCLC
;
A
#
# COMPACT_ATOMS: atom_id res chain seq x y z
N MET A 1 -66.44 5.23 -6.87
CA MET A 1 -65.18 5.23 -7.65
C MET A 1 -64.37 4.04 -7.17
N LYS A 2 -64.14 3.06 -8.05
CA LYS A 2 -63.61 1.72 -7.75
C LYS A 2 -62.11 1.75 -8.06
N PHE A 3 -61.25 1.62 -7.05
CA PHE A 3 -59.80 1.55 -7.26
C PHE A 3 -59.37 0.10 -7.42
N CYS A 4 -58.84 -0.25 -8.60
CA CYS A 4 -58.24 -1.55 -8.89
C CYS A 4 -56.86 -1.67 -8.26
N LEU A 5 -56.66 -2.76 -7.53
CA LEU A 5 -55.38 -3.19 -6.96
C LEU A 5 -54.63 -4.00 -8.03
N PHE A 6 -53.45 -3.54 -8.46
CA PHE A 6 -52.55 -4.32 -9.31
C PHE A 6 -51.40 -4.88 -8.48
N THR A 7 -51.42 -6.20 -8.28
CA THR A 7 -50.32 -6.97 -7.66
C THR A 7 -49.33 -7.36 -8.76
N PHE A 8 -48.08 -6.89 -8.65
CA PHE A 8 -46.97 -7.37 -9.47
C PHE A 8 -46.28 -8.55 -8.77
N ILE A 9 -46.22 -9.70 -9.44
CA ILE A 9 -45.44 -10.87 -9.03
C ILE A 9 -44.10 -10.82 -9.76
N SER A 10 -43.01 -10.66 -9.00
CA SER A 10 -41.64 -10.72 -9.52
C SER A 10 -41.11 -12.16 -9.43
N VAL A 11 -40.78 -12.74 -10.58
CA VAL A 11 -40.10 -14.05 -10.69
C VAL A 11 -38.60 -13.78 -10.84
N TRP A 12 -37.78 -14.32 -9.94
CA TRP A 12 -36.32 -14.32 -10.06
C TRP A 12 -35.86 -15.69 -10.53
N LEU A 13 -35.18 -15.73 -11.68
CA LEU A 13 -34.51 -16.90 -12.23
C LEU A 13 -33.03 -16.84 -11.83
N THR A 14 -32.53 -17.82 -11.07
CA THR A 14 -31.11 -17.94 -10.73
C THR A 14 -30.43 -18.96 -11.65
N ALA A 15 -29.51 -18.49 -12.48
CA ALA A 15 -28.60 -19.35 -13.24
C ALA A 15 -27.24 -19.42 -12.50
N SER A 16 -26.83 -20.61 -12.09
CA SER A 16 -25.49 -20.90 -11.57
C SER A 16 -24.62 -21.45 -12.69
N VAL A 17 -23.52 -20.77 -13.00
CA VAL A 17 -22.46 -21.26 -13.90
C VAL A 17 -21.29 -21.71 -13.04
N ALA A 18 -20.94 -23.00 -13.11
CA ALA A 18 -19.73 -23.55 -12.52
C ALA A 18 -18.56 -23.33 -13.48
N ALA A 19 -17.56 -22.55 -13.06
CA ALA A 19 -16.31 -22.36 -13.79
C ALA A 19 -15.27 -23.39 -13.33
N GLN A 20 -14.85 -24.26 -14.24
CA GLN A 20 -13.80 -25.26 -14.05
C GLN A 20 -12.44 -24.61 -14.36
N GLN A 21 -11.51 -24.63 -13.39
CA GLN A 21 -10.18 -24.02 -13.53
C GLN A 21 -9.25 -24.90 -14.40
N PRO A 22 -8.41 -24.33 -15.29
CA PRO A 22 -7.45 -25.09 -16.07
C PRO A 22 -6.18 -25.42 -15.26
N VAL A 23 -5.74 -26.68 -15.43
CA VAL A 23 -4.47 -27.21 -14.92
C VAL A 23 -3.34 -26.66 -15.81
N TRP A 24 -2.45 -25.83 -15.25
CA TRP A 24 -1.26 -25.41 -15.97
C TRP A 24 -0.20 -26.52 -15.89
N ALA A 25 0.12 -27.08 -17.05
CA ALA A 25 1.23 -27.99 -17.25
C ALA A 25 2.56 -27.28 -16.98
N GLN A 26 3.43 -27.92 -16.20
CA GLN A 26 4.87 -27.66 -16.21
C GLN A 26 5.44 -28.05 -17.57
N CYS A 27 6.10 -27.12 -18.24
CA CYS A 27 7.10 -27.43 -19.26
C CYS A 27 8.43 -26.81 -18.82
N GLY A 28 9.29 -27.65 -18.24
CA GLY A 28 10.72 -27.46 -18.32
C GLY A 28 11.23 -28.01 -19.66
N ASP A 29 12.46 -27.63 -19.96
CA ASP A 29 13.35 -28.21 -20.95
C ASP A 29 13.25 -27.80 -22.42
N TYR A 30 14.42 -27.33 -22.87
CA TYR A 30 15.01 -27.52 -24.20
C TYR A 30 14.72 -26.46 -25.25
N TYR A 31 15.75 -25.64 -25.57
CA TYR A 31 16.36 -25.50 -26.90
C TYR A 31 17.51 -24.48 -26.84
N GLN A 32 18.75 -24.95 -26.74
CA GLN A 32 19.93 -24.31 -27.37
C GLN A 32 21.12 -25.28 -27.29
N CYS A 33 21.40 -25.97 -28.39
CA CYS A 33 22.66 -26.69 -28.58
C CYS A 33 23.68 -25.73 -29.22
N GLN A 34 24.75 -25.43 -28.50
CA GLN A 34 25.89 -24.64 -28.97
C GLN A 34 27.09 -25.59 -29.14
N PRO A 35 27.82 -25.62 -30.27
CA PRO A 35 28.96 -26.53 -30.44
C PRO A 35 30.21 -25.93 -29.77
N GLY A 36 30.65 -26.54 -28.66
CA GLY A 36 31.85 -26.16 -27.90
C GLY A 36 32.99 -27.16 -28.06
N ALA A 37 34.16 -26.64 -28.46
CA ALA A 37 35.41 -27.38 -28.63
C ALA A 37 35.96 -27.98 -27.31
N ALA A 38 36.80 -29.00 -27.46
CA ALA A 38 37.46 -29.73 -26.38
C ALA A 38 38.22 -28.82 -25.40
N GLN A 39 38.00 -29.02 -24.10
CA GLN A 39 38.80 -28.44 -23.02
C GLN A 39 39.20 -29.50 -22.00
N THR A 40 40.45 -29.37 -21.56
CA THR A 40 41.23 -30.20 -20.61
C THR A 40 40.56 -30.43 -19.25
N PRO A 41 40.89 -31.53 -18.55
CA PRO A 41 40.25 -31.89 -17.29
C PRO A 41 40.63 -30.93 -16.15
N PRO A 42 39.65 -30.41 -15.37
CA PRO A 42 39.93 -29.63 -14.17
C PRO A 42 40.09 -30.50 -12.92
N THR A 43 41.04 -30.07 -12.10
CA THR A 43 41.38 -30.53 -10.74
C THR A 43 40.15 -30.61 -9.83
N ILE A 44 39.99 -31.73 -9.13
CA ILE A 44 38.98 -31.96 -8.11
C ILE A 44 39.29 -31.09 -6.89
N SER A 45 38.50 -30.04 -6.66
CA SER A 45 38.45 -29.30 -5.41
C SER A 45 37.24 -29.77 -4.60
N THR A 46 37.49 -30.35 -3.43
CA THR A 46 36.46 -30.80 -2.48
C THR A 46 35.75 -29.58 -1.88
N SER A 47 34.53 -29.28 -2.33
CA SER A 47 33.66 -28.28 -1.72
C SER A 47 32.79 -28.95 -0.64
N THR A 48 32.97 -28.54 0.61
CA THR A 48 32.07 -28.89 1.71
C THR A 48 30.70 -28.26 1.46
N THR A 49 29.69 -29.09 1.19
CA THR A 49 28.29 -28.67 1.08
C THR A 49 27.78 -28.29 2.47
N GLN A 50 27.79 -26.99 2.78
CA GLN A 50 27.13 -26.47 3.98
C GLN A 50 25.61 -26.47 3.69
N ALA A 51 24.88 -27.35 4.36
CA ALA A 51 23.43 -27.41 4.29
C ALA A 51 22.86 -26.08 4.81
N SER A 52 22.44 -25.20 3.92
CA SER A 52 21.61 -24.05 4.26
C SER A 52 20.23 -24.58 4.63
N THR A 53 19.96 -24.65 5.94
CA THR A 53 18.61 -24.85 6.47
C THR A 53 17.70 -23.80 5.82
N PRO A 54 16.60 -24.20 5.14
CA PRO A 54 15.65 -23.23 4.63
C PRO A 54 15.05 -22.51 5.83
N THR A 55 15.41 -21.24 6.01
CA THR A 55 14.67 -20.35 6.91
C THR A 55 13.28 -20.24 6.30
N ALA A 56 12.32 -20.94 6.91
CA ALA A 56 10.91 -20.71 6.62
C ALA A 56 10.62 -19.26 7.00
N THR A 57 10.62 -18.37 6.00
CA THR A 57 9.98 -17.07 6.14
C THR A 57 8.52 -17.39 6.36
N SER A 58 8.05 -17.31 7.61
CA SER A 58 6.63 -17.33 7.90
C SER A 58 6.04 -16.10 7.22
N SER A 59 5.54 -16.26 5.99
CA SER A 59 4.62 -15.31 5.41
C SER A 59 3.37 -15.37 6.27
N ALA A 60 3.32 -14.49 7.28
CA ALA A 60 2.09 -14.16 7.95
C ALA A 60 1.02 -13.92 6.86
N PRO A 61 -0.24 -14.31 7.10
CA PRO A 61 -1.30 -14.09 6.13
C PRO A 61 -1.24 -12.64 5.64
N SER A 62 -1.18 -12.47 4.32
CA SER A 62 -1.16 -11.17 3.67
C SER A 62 -2.28 -10.33 4.29
N ALA A 63 -1.89 -9.26 4.99
CA ALA A 63 -2.85 -8.35 5.58
C ALA A 63 -3.71 -7.81 4.43
N SER A 64 -5.00 -8.18 4.43
CA SER A 64 -5.99 -7.72 3.45
C SER A 64 -6.02 -6.19 3.48
N GLY A 65 -5.33 -5.58 2.53
CA GLY A 65 -5.07 -4.15 2.49
C GLY A 65 -4.19 -3.85 1.29
N THR A 66 -4.15 -2.59 0.88
CA THR A 66 -3.34 -2.09 -0.24
C THR A 66 -2.17 -1.27 0.29
N GLN A 67 -1.10 -1.15 -0.50
CA GLN A 67 -0.05 -0.20 -0.15
C GLN A 67 -0.50 1.22 -0.51
N ILE A 68 0.21 2.21 0.04
CA ILE A 68 0.05 3.61 -0.33
C ILE A 68 1.46 4.12 -0.64
N ARG A 69 1.65 4.81 -1.77
CA ARG A 69 2.95 5.30 -2.24
C ARG A 69 2.90 6.74 -2.72
N ALA A 70 4.04 7.40 -2.77
CA ALA A 70 4.18 8.66 -3.48
C ALA A 70 4.59 8.44 -4.95
N VAL A 71 4.17 9.36 -5.82
CA VAL A 71 4.37 9.27 -7.28
C VAL A 71 5.17 10.45 -7.84
N GLN A 72 5.81 11.23 -6.97
CA GLN A 72 6.64 12.38 -7.33
C GLN A 72 8.00 12.32 -6.65
N ASP A 73 9.02 12.85 -7.33
CA ASP A 73 10.33 13.10 -6.74
C ASP A 73 10.23 14.12 -5.58
N PRO A 74 11.10 14.03 -4.55
CA PRO A 74 12.23 13.09 -4.40
C PRO A 74 11.85 11.74 -3.75
N VAL A 75 10.56 11.48 -3.58
CA VAL A 75 10.03 10.33 -2.83
C VAL A 75 9.29 9.33 -3.72
N TYR A 76 9.57 9.35 -5.02
CA TYR A 76 8.98 8.45 -5.98
C TYR A 76 9.21 6.99 -5.56
N HIS A 77 8.15 6.18 -5.57
CA HIS A 77 8.21 4.77 -5.16
C HIS A 77 8.63 4.54 -3.70
N LEU A 78 8.51 5.57 -2.85
CA LEU A 78 8.51 5.36 -1.40
C LEU A 78 7.09 5.12 -0.91
N TYR A 79 6.99 4.26 0.09
CA TYR A 79 5.73 3.69 0.56
C TYR A 79 5.44 4.12 1.98
N LEU A 80 4.16 4.39 2.26
CA LEU A 80 3.69 4.78 3.57
C LEU A 80 3.84 3.61 4.54
N GLN A 81 4.40 3.90 5.70
CA GLN A 81 4.60 2.94 6.78
C GLN A 81 4.60 3.63 8.14
N ASN A 82 4.51 2.82 9.19
CA ASN A 82 4.56 3.29 10.57
C ASN A 82 5.98 3.24 11.10
N SER A 83 6.50 4.37 11.59
CA SER A 83 7.75 4.46 12.35
C SER A 83 7.44 5.00 13.74
N GLY A 84 7.23 4.11 14.71
CA GLY A 84 7.00 4.50 16.11
C GLY A 84 5.76 5.38 16.34
N GLY A 85 4.69 5.18 15.56
CA GLY A 85 3.47 6.01 15.58
C GLY A 85 3.52 7.20 14.61
N THR A 86 4.65 7.45 13.96
CA THR A 86 4.82 8.52 12.97
C THR A 86 4.70 7.94 11.55
N PRO A 87 3.83 8.50 10.69
CA PRO A 87 3.76 8.13 9.30
C PRO A 87 4.96 8.63 8.52
N VAL A 88 5.67 7.70 7.87
CA VAL A 88 6.83 8.00 7.03
C VAL A 88 6.70 7.31 5.67
N LEU A 89 7.33 7.89 4.65
CA LEU A 89 7.61 7.25 3.37
C LEU A 89 9.01 6.65 3.42
N ALA A 90 9.14 5.36 3.11
CA ALA A 90 10.44 4.69 2.98
C ALA A 90 10.35 3.50 2.01
N SER A 91 11.33 2.60 2.04
CA SER A 91 11.43 1.47 1.11
C SER A 91 10.19 0.58 1.10
N GLU A 92 9.90 -0.02 -0.05
CA GLU A 92 8.80 -0.98 -0.20
C GLU A 92 8.89 -2.17 0.76
N SER A 93 10.11 -2.61 1.07
CA SER A 93 10.35 -3.78 1.94
C SER A 93 9.76 -3.64 3.35
N THR A 94 9.51 -2.40 3.79
CA THR A 94 8.93 -2.05 5.09
C THR A 94 7.54 -1.43 4.97
N SER A 95 6.93 -1.48 3.78
CA SER A 95 5.66 -0.85 3.46
C SER A 95 4.50 -1.37 4.32
N GLY A 96 3.62 -0.46 4.75
CA GLY A 96 2.37 -0.81 5.38
C GLY A 96 1.32 -1.33 4.39
N ARG A 97 0.40 -2.15 4.88
CA ARG A 97 -0.84 -2.52 4.18
C ARG A 97 -2.02 -1.82 4.83
N PHE A 98 -2.88 -1.19 4.03
CA PHE A 98 -3.92 -0.29 4.50
C PHE A 98 -5.30 -0.71 4.01
N VAL A 99 -6.28 -0.63 4.91
CA VAL A 99 -7.72 -0.68 4.57
C VAL A 99 -8.25 0.74 4.60
N ILE A 100 -8.95 1.15 3.53
CA ILE A 100 -9.48 2.51 3.37
C ILE A 100 -11.00 2.44 3.30
N ASN A 101 -11.67 3.01 4.30
CA ASN A 101 -13.13 3.10 4.36
C ASN A 101 -13.55 4.17 5.38
N GLY A 102 -13.52 5.45 4.97
CA GLY A 102 -13.70 6.61 5.85
C GLY A 102 -12.50 6.87 6.78
N SER A 103 -11.88 5.82 7.30
CA SER A 103 -10.55 5.85 7.94
C SER A 103 -9.51 5.17 7.05
N ILE A 104 -8.22 5.44 7.31
CA ILE A 104 -7.10 4.68 6.75
C ILE A 104 -6.48 3.87 7.88
N ALA A 105 -6.65 2.56 7.84
CA ALA A 105 -6.18 1.64 8.87
C ALA A 105 -4.99 0.82 8.36
N LEU A 106 -3.81 1.02 8.94
CA LEU A 106 -2.67 0.11 8.83
C LEU A 106 -3.05 -1.22 9.50
N VAL A 107 -3.03 -2.31 8.73
CA VAL A 107 -3.31 -3.66 9.21
C VAL A 107 -2.01 -4.44 9.39
N SER A 108 -1.83 -4.99 10.58
CA SER A 108 -0.72 -5.87 10.93
C SER A 108 -1.26 -7.05 11.74
N GLY A 109 -1.49 -8.19 11.07
CA GLY A 109 -2.22 -9.32 11.66
C GLY A 109 -3.62 -8.90 12.12
N SER A 110 -3.94 -9.14 13.39
CA SER A 110 -5.22 -8.77 14.02
C SER A 110 -5.24 -7.33 14.55
N SER A 111 -4.11 -6.63 14.55
CA SER A 111 -3.98 -5.26 15.08
C SER A 111 -4.18 -4.21 13.99
N LYS A 112 -4.71 -3.06 14.40
CA LYS A 112 -4.91 -1.90 13.53
C LYS A 112 -4.34 -0.65 14.15
N LEU A 113 -3.71 0.18 13.32
CA LEU A 113 -3.39 1.56 13.65
C LEU A 113 -4.03 2.47 12.60
N TYR A 114 -4.61 3.57 13.02
CA TYR A 114 -5.36 4.49 12.16
C TYR A 114 -4.55 5.75 11.90
N LEU A 115 -4.47 6.14 10.64
CA LEU A 115 -3.86 7.40 10.23
C LEU A 115 -4.79 8.54 10.64
N ASN A 116 -4.34 9.36 11.57
CA ASN A 116 -5.10 10.47 12.13
C ASN A 116 -4.42 11.80 11.86
N ILE A 117 -5.23 12.83 11.65
CA ILE A 117 -4.79 14.22 11.48
C ILE A 117 -4.85 14.90 12.84
N ASN A 118 -3.72 15.42 13.31
CA ASN A 118 -3.69 16.23 14.53
C ASN A 118 -4.08 17.67 14.22
N ALA A 119 -4.84 18.28 15.14
CA ALA A 119 -5.16 19.70 15.05
C ALA A 119 -3.88 20.55 15.23
N SER A 120 -3.72 21.56 14.37
CA SER A 120 -2.65 22.56 14.46
C SER A 120 -3.15 23.87 13.86
N THR A 121 -2.58 25.00 14.30
CA THR A 121 -2.80 26.33 13.72
C THR A 121 -2.05 26.53 12.41
N THR A 122 -0.93 25.84 12.21
CA THR A 122 -0.18 25.82 10.94
C THR A 122 -0.96 25.12 9.85
N SER A 123 -0.75 25.50 8.59
CA SER A 123 -1.41 24.86 7.46
C SER A 123 -0.85 23.47 7.09
N TYR A 124 0.31 23.09 7.61
CA TYR A 124 0.71 21.67 7.68
C TYR A 124 0.17 21.01 8.96
N LYS A 125 -0.49 19.87 8.83
CA LYS A 125 -1.04 19.09 9.94
C LYS A 125 -0.20 17.82 10.14
N SER A 126 0.27 17.59 11.35
CA SER A 126 0.98 16.36 11.67
C SER A 126 0.03 15.17 11.59
N LEU A 127 0.55 14.07 11.09
CA LEU A 127 -0.17 12.80 11.01
C LEU A 127 0.38 11.84 12.06
N THR A 128 -0.48 10.98 12.59
CA THR A 128 -0.10 9.92 13.54
C THR A 128 -0.79 8.61 13.23
N PHE A 129 -0.15 7.50 13.61
CA PHE A 129 -0.77 6.19 13.68
C PHE A 129 -1.20 5.90 15.11
N GLY A 130 -2.49 6.01 15.39
CA GLY A 130 -3.09 5.75 16.71
C GLY A 130 -3.93 4.48 16.74
N SER A 131 -4.20 3.93 17.93
CA SER A 131 -5.07 2.74 18.08
C SER A 131 -6.57 3.03 17.80
N THR A 132 -6.96 4.30 17.77
CA THR A 132 -8.34 4.75 17.55
C THR A 132 -8.41 5.63 16.29
N ALA A 133 -9.43 5.43 15.47
CA ALA A 133 -9.71 6.31 14.33
C ALA A 133 -10.37 7.61 14.83
N SER A 134 -9.61 8.69 14.92
CA SER A 134 -10.14 10.04 15.19
C SER A 134 -10.43 10.81 13.90
N THR A 135 -9.80 10.42 12.79
CA THR A 135 -10.10 10.95 11.45
C THR A 135 -10.94 9.96 10.65
N LEU A 136 -12.17 10.35 10.33
CA LEU A 136 -13.18 9.50 9.68
C LEU A 136 -13.59 9.99 8.28
N ASN A 137 -12.90 11.00 7.76
CA ASN A 137 -13.20 11.61 6.46
C ASN A 137 -12.04 11.45 5.47
N TRP A 138 -11.32 10.35 5.55
CA TRP A 138 -10.43 9.91 4.48
C TRP A 138 -11.24 9.31 3.32
N GLY A 139 -10.73 9.45 2.11
CA GLY A 139 -11.34 8.91 0.91
C GLY A 139 -10.35 8.74 -0.22
N LEU A 140 -10.90 8.37 -1.37
CA LEU A 140 -10.17 8.23 -2.62
C LEU A 140 -10.81 9.10 -3.69
N GLU A 141 -9.98 9.71 -4.53
CA GLU A 141 -10.39 10.27 -5.82
C GLU A 141 -9.57 9.58 -6.91
N GLY A 142 -10.21 8.65 -7.63
CA GLY A 142 -9.47 7.65 -8.40
C GLY A 142 -8.64 6.78 -7.46
N ASP A 143 -7.32 6.80 -7.63
CA ASP A 143 -6.35 6.13 -6.75
C ASP A 143 -5.69 7.07 -5.73
N THR A 144 -6.01 8.37 -5.77
CA THR A 144 -5.36 9.39 -4.93
C THR A 144 -6.01 9.44 -3.55
N ILE A 145 -5.19 9.42 -2.50
CA ILE A 145 -5.63 9.62 -1.12
C ILE A 145 -6.04 11.07 -0.91
N ILE A 146 -7.24 11.27 -0.37
CA ILE A 146 -7.76 12.59 -0.04
C ILE A 146 -8.39 12.62 1.35
N THR A 147 -8.49 13.82 1.94
CA THR A 147 -9.61 14.11 2.85
C THR A 147 -10.83 14.48 2.02
N THR A 148 -12.03 14.06 2.44
CA THR A 148 -13.27 14.40 1.74
C THR A 148 -13.78 15.79 2.11
N ASN A 149 -14.76 16.31 1.36
CA ASN A 149 -15.40 17.61 1.64
C ASN A 149 -16.04 17.68 3.05
N ALA A 150 -16.36 16.53 3.67
CA ALA A 150 -16.92 16.47 5.01
C ALA A 150 -15.86 16.59 6.12
N SER A 151 -14.57 16.56 5.78
CA SER A 151 -13.48 16.81 6.72
C SER A 151 -13.53 18.24 7.26
N PRO A 152 -13.18 18.48 8.54
CA PRO A 152 -13.01 19.84 9.06
C PRO A 152 -11.91 20.64 8.34
N TYR A 153 -11.07 19.98 7.55
CA TYR A 153 -10.04 20.60 6.71
C TYR A 153 -10.48 20.75 5.24
N GLY A 154 -11.72 20.41 4.90
CA GLY A 154 -12.21 20.34 3.52
C GLY A 154 -11.54 19.23 2.70
N ARG A 155 -11.71 19.27 1.37
CA ARG A 155 -11.04 18.35 0.46
C ARG A 155 -9.58 18.74 0.27
N GLN A 156 -8.67 17.86 0.70
CA GLN A 156 -7.22 18.02 0.58
C GLN A 156 -6.63 16.78 -0.08
N LEU A 157 -5.71 16.98 -1.02
CA LEU A 157 -4.95 15.92 -1.70
C LEU A 157 -3.43 16.13 -1.59
N ASN A 158 -3.01 17.29 -1.08
CA ASN A 158 -1.62 17.66 -0.96
C ASN A 158 -1.08 17.19 0.38
N PHE A 159 0.09 16.56 0.34
CA PHE A 159 0.86 16.17 1.50
C PHE A 159 2.24 16.80 1.41
N LEU A 160 2.92 16.91 2.54
CA LEU A 160 4.35 17.21 2.56
C LEU A 160 5.11 15.93 2.88
N ALA A 161 6.17 15.67 2.12
CA ALA A 161 7.21 14.71 2.47
C ALA A 161 8.45 15.49 2.93
N CYS A 162 8.80 15.39 4.20
CA CYS A 162 9.89 16.13 4.81
C CYS A 162 11.03 15.20 5.19
N THR A 163 12.28 15.58 4.88
CA THR A 163 13.47 14.81 5.22
C THR A 163 13.54 14.53 6.72
N THR A 164 13.86 13.30 7.10
CA THR A 164 14.15 12.96 8.50
C THR A 164 15.66 12.82 8.72
N SER A 165 16.08 12.61 9.97
CA SER A 165 17.46 12.25 10.28
C SER A 165 17.87 10.88 9.74
N ALA A 166 16.90 10.01 9.43
CA ALA A 166 17.14 8.71 8.82
C ALA A 166 17.19 8.85 7.29
N THR A 167 18.31 8.43 6.69
CA THR A 167 18.49 8.45 5.24
C THR A 167 17.42 7.60 4.54
N GLY A 168 16.79 8.15 3.51
CA GLY A 168 15.77 7.45 2.73
C GLY A 168 14.40 7.37 3.42
N SER A 169 14.18 8.11 4.51
CA SER A 169 12.87 8.21 5.16
C SER A 169 12.39 9.66 5.24
N TYR A 170 11.12 9.86 4.88
CA TYR A 170 10.48 11.16 4.85
C TYR A 170 9.22 11.17 5.71
N GLN A 171 9.12 12.08 6.67
CA GLN A 171 7.93 12.24 7.48
C GLN A 171 6.81 12.88 6.66
N VAL A 172 5.58 12.41 6.84
CA VAL A 172 4.42 12.87 6.08
C VAL A 172 3.53 13.80 6.92
N TYR A 173 3.13 14.92 6.32
CA TYR A 173 2.14 15.85 6.86
C TYR A 173 1.00 16.04 5.85
N LEU A 174 -0.21 16.32 6.33
CA LEU A 174 -1.27 16.82 5.45
C LEU A 174 -1.06 18.32 5.23
N GLN A 175 -1.12 18.78 3.99
CA GLN A 175 -1.00 20.20 3.65
C GLN A 175 -2.38 20.78 3.37
N THR A 176 -2.78 21.80 4.14
CA THR A 176 -4.06 22.52 3.98
C THR A 176 -3.84 23.98 3.51
N GLY A 177 -2.60 24.35 3.21
CA GLY A 177 -2.19 25.68 2.79
C GLY A 177 -0.75 25.64 2.25
N ASN A 178 0.12 26.49 2.78
CA ASN A 178 1.46 26.73 2.24
C ASN A 178 2.57 26.86 3.29
N ASP A 179 2.26 26.70 4.58
CA ASP A 179 3.28 26.63 5.63
C ASP A 179 4.10 25.35 5.49
N MET A 180 5.37 25.40 5.89
CA MET A 180 6.28 24.26 5.93
C MET A 180 6.87 24.10 7.34
N PRO A 181 7.12 22.87 7.80
CA PRO A 181 7.89 22.64 9.02
C PRO A 181 9.28 23.29 8.95
N SER A 182 9.69 23.99 10.00
CA SER A 182 11.00 24.62 10.07
C SER A 182 12.12 23.61 10.31
N GLY A 183 13.33 23.91 9.83
CA GLY A 183 14.51 23.08 10.07
C GLY A 183 14.58 21.78 9.25
N THR A 184 13.67 21.57 8.31
CA THR A 184 13.67 20.42 7.39
C THR A 184 13.34 20.87 5.97
N THR A 185 13.83 20.13 4.99
CA THR A 185 13.42 20.29 3.60
C THR A 185 12.18 19.44 3.34
N CYS A 186 11.16 20.03 2.73
CA CYS A 186 9.91 19.35 2.40
C CYS A 186 9.57 19.53 0.93
N SER A 187 8.93 18.52 0.35
CA SER A 187 8.36 18.56 -0.99
C SER A 187 6.86 18.29 -0.91
N THR A 188 6.07 19.07 -1.65
CA THR A 188 4.64 18.79 -1.80
C THR A 188 4.45 17.59 -2.72
N ILE A 189 3.68 16.61 -2.28
CA ILE A 189 3.42 15.36 -2.98
C ILE A 189 1.95 14.98 -2.89
N THR A 190 1.56 13.96 -3.65
CA THR A 190 0.29 13.25 -3.49
C THR A 190 0.56 11.80 -3.14
N LEU A 191 -0.38 11.17 -2.44
CA LEU A 191 -0.31 9.76 -2.08
C LEU A 191 -1.31 8.98 -2.91
N HIS A 192 -0.91 7.83 -3.41
CA HIS A 192 -1.71 7.01 -4.31
C HIS A 192 -1.72 5.55 -3.88
N LEU A 193 -2.79 4.86 -4.24
CA LEU A 193 -2.76 3.40 -4.30
C LEU A 193 -1.87 2.95 -5.46
N PRO A 194 -1.17 1.82 -5.33
CA PRO A 194 -0.55 1.18 -6.47
C PRO A 194 -1.63 0.93 -7.53
N CYS A 195 -1.40 1.42 -8.74
CA CYS A 195 -2.24 1.07 -9.88
C CYS A 195 -2.24 -0.48 -9.97
N LEU A 196 -3.43 -1.08 -10.03
CA LEU A 196 -3.57 -2.50 -10.34
C LEU A 196 -3.11 -2.67 -11.80
N CYS A 197 -1.93 -3.28 -11.97
CA CYS A 197 -1.41 -3.67 -13.27
C CYS A 197 -2.31 -4.71 -13.93
#